data_AF-A0A8R1ELA3-F1
#
_entry.id   AF-A0A8R1ELA3-F1
#
_cell.length_a   1.000
_cell.length_b   1.000
_cell.length_c   1.000
_cell.angle_alpha   90.00
_cell.angle_beta   90.00
_cell.angle_gamma   90.00
#
_symmetry.space_group_name_H-M   'P 1'
#
loop_
_entity.id
_entity.type
_entity.pdbx_description
1 polymer ?
#
loop_
_entity_poly.entity_id
_entity_poly.type
_entity_poly.pdbx_seq_one_letter_code
_entity_poly.pdbx_strand_id
1 'polypeptide(L)' 'MVECAESRHGRKLFSSQEEHAAKLAPDMDWVPWILINGKRYKQAEDDLWQFLCDRFIFPRPIHCPKKIVY' A
#
# COMPACT_ATOMS: atom_id res chain seq x y z
N MET A 1 -9.98 15.74 -16.50
CA MET A 1 -9.99 14.56 -15.59
C MET A 1 -11.37 13.93 -15.49
N VAL A 2 -12.44 14.68 -15.22
CA VAL A 2 -13.81 14.15 -15.09
C VAL A 2 -14.27 13.37 -16.33
N GLU A 3 -14.01 13.90 -17.52
CA GLU A 3 -14.37 13.24 -18.79
C GLU A 3 -13.81 11.81 -18.90
N CYS A 4 -12.56 11.57 -18.48
CA CYS A 4 -11.99 10.24 -18.48
C CYS A 4 -12.68 9.33 -17.45
N ALA A 5 -12.87 9.83 -16.23
CA ALA A 5 -13.50 9.06 -15.14
C ALA A 5 -14.91 8.60 -15.48
N GLU A 6 -15.70 9.42 -16.20
CA GLU A 6 -17.07 9.12 -16.61
C GLU A 6 -17.17 8.36 -17.94
N SER A 7 -16.08 8.31 -18.71
CA SER A 7 -16.03 7.62 -20.00
C SER A 7 -16.05 6.09 -19.85
N ARG A 8 -16.28 5.41 -20.99
CA ARG A 8 -16.08 3.96 -21.10
C ARG A 8 -14.63 3.55 -20.80
N HIS A 9 -13.66 4.41 -21.11
CA HIS A 9 -12.25 4.14 -20.84
C HIS A 9 -11.96 4.11 -19.33
N GLY A 10 -12.46 5.09 -18.58
CA GLY A 10 -12.34 5.12 -17.11
C GLY A 10 -12.95 3.88 -16.45
N ARG A 11 -14.16 3.48 -16.87
CA ARG A 11 -14.79 2.23 -16.38
C ARG A 11 -13.93 1.00 -16.65
N LYS A 12 -13.32 0.90 -17.83
CA LYS A 12 -12.43 -0.22 -18.17
C LYS A 12 -11.19 -0.26 -17.27
N LEU A 13 -10.57 0.89 -17.01
CA LEU A 13 -9.42 0.98 -16.11
C LEU A 13 -9.80 0.57 -14.68
N PHE A 14 -10.96 1.02 -14.20
CA PHE A 14 -11.45 0.67 -12.86
C PHE A 14 -11.69 -0.84 -12.71
N SER A 15 -12.37 -1.46 -13.68
CA SER A 15 -12.58 -2.92 -13.69
C SER A 15 -11.26 -3.71 -13.78
N SER A 16 -10.30 -3.25 -14.61
CA SER A 16 -8.97 -3.87 -14.66
C SER A 16 -8.21 -3.75 -13.34
N GLN A 17 -8.39 -2.65 -12.61
CA GLN A 17 -7.77 -2.46 -11.30
C GLN A 17 -8.39 -3.38 -10.25
N GLU A 18 -9.70 -3.60 -10.30
CA GLU A 18 -10.40 -4.55 -9.43
C GLU A 18 -9.87 -5.98 -9.62
N GLU A 19 -9.77 -6.45 -10.87
CA GLU A 19 -9.21 -7.77 -11.18
C GLU A 19 -7.76 -7.91 -10.69
N HIS A 20 -6.97 -6.84 -10.79
CA HIS A 20 -5.60 -6.82 -10.33
C HIS A 20 -5.52 -6.88 -8.80
N ALA A 21 -6.33 -6.09 -8.10
CA ALA A 21 -6.41 -6.06 -6.64
C ALA A 21 -6.87 -7.40 -6.08
N ALA A 22 -7.90 -8.04 -6.66
CA ALA A 22 -8.40 -9.34 -6.24
C ALA A 22 -7.33 -10.46 -6.34
N LYS A 23 -6.40 -10.36 -7.30
CA LYS A 23 -5.28 -11.31 -7.44
C LYS A 23 -4.17 -11.06 -6.41
N LEU A 24 -3.85 -9.79 -6.13
CA LEU A 24 -2.78 -9.43 -5.20
C LEU A 24 -3.19 -9.55 -3.73
N ALA A 25 -4.48 -9.35 -3.45
CA ALA A 25 -5.03 -9.28 -2.11
C ALA A 25 -6.36 -10.07 -2.04
N PRO A 26 -6.32 -11.40 -2.24
CA PRO A 26 -7.53 -12.23 -2.28
C PRO A 26 -8.32 -12.19 -0.96
N ASP A 27 -7.63 -11.97 0.15
CA ASP A 27 -8.22 -11.91 1.50
C ASP A 27 -8.47 -10.47 1.96
N MET A 28 -8.56 -9.49 1.05
CA MET A 28 -8.77 -8.09 1.40
C MET A 28 -10.16 -7.86 1.99
N ASP A 29 -10.21 -7.66 3.30
CA ASP A 29 -11.41 -7.37 4.09
C ASP A 29 -11.55 -5.90 4.48
N TRP A 30 -10.45 -5.14 4.41
CA TRP A 30 -10.33 -3.77 4.89
C TRP A 30 -9.31 -2.97 4.06
N VAL A 31 -9.49 -1.64 4.00
CA VAL A 31 -8.56 -0.71 3.35
C VAL A 31 -8.11 0.40 4.30
N PRO A 32 -6.87 0.92 4.20
CA PRO A 32 -5.88 0.64 3.15
C PRO A 32 -5.21 -0.74 3.27
N TRP A 33 -4.97 -1.41 2.13
CA TRP A 33 -4.28 -2.70 2.08
C TRP A 33 -2.85 -2.55 1.55
N ILE A 34 -1.88 -2.49 2.46
CA ILE A 34 -0.49 -2.17 2.12
C ILE A 34 0.31 -3.46 1.93
N LEU A 35 0.85 -3.63 0.72
CA LEU A 35 1.77 -4.71 0.36
C LEU A 35 3.19 -4.16 0.22
N ILE A 36 4.14 -4.74 0.95
CA ILE A 36 5.58 -4.47 0.80
C ILE A 36 6.22 -5.75 0.27
N ASN A 37 6.82 -5.68 -0.92
CA ASN A 37 7.36 -6.84 -1.64
C ASN A 37 6.34 -7.99 -1.77
N GLY A 38 5.07 -7.66 -2.08
CA GLY A 38 3.99 -8.63 -2.27
C GLY A 38 3.41 -9.23 -0.98
N LYS A 39 3.87 -8.81 0.20
CA LYS A 39 3.36 -9.30 1.49
C LYS A 39 2.67 -8.20 2.28
N ARG A 40 1.52 -8.52 2.88
CA ARG A 40 0.81 -7.61 3.80
C ARG A 40 1.53 -7.51 5.14
N TYR A 41 1.63 -6.29 5.65
CA TYR A 41 2.06 -6.01 7.02
C TYR A 41 1.10 -5.01 7.65
N LYS A 42 0.31 -5.46 8.65
CA LYS A 42 -0.67 -4.59 9.32
C LYS A 42 -0.03 -3.39 10.01
N GLN A 43 1.17 -3.54 10.56
CA GLN A 43 1.91 -2.43 11.21
C GLN A 43 2.27 -1.30 10.24
N ALA A 44 2.33 -1.59 8.94
CA ALA A 44 2.57 -0.56 7.93
C ALA A 44 1.34 0.34 7.72
N GLU A 45 0.15 -0.10 8.13
CA GLU A 45 -1.08 0.70 8.11
C GLU A 45 -1.04 1.80 9.18
N ASP A 46 -0.39 1.54 10.33
CA ASP A 46 -0.25 2.50 11.43
C ASP A 46 0.85 3.55 11.15
N ASP A 47 2.04 3.10 10.76
CA ASP A 47 3.17 3.97 10.39
C ASP A 47 4.07 3.26 9.36
N LEU A 48 3.76 3.47 8.08
CA LEU A 48 4.54 2.92 6.98
C LEU A 48 6.01 3.34 7.05
N TRP A 49 6.30 4.59 7.42
CA TRP A 49 7.65 5.13 7.37
C TRP A 49 8.54 4.53 8.44
N GLN A 50 8.08 4.50 9.70
CA GLN A 50 8.78 3.82 10.78
C GLN A 50 8.95 2.33 10.47
N PHE A 51 7.91 1.68 9.94
CA PHE A 51 7.94 0.25 9.61
C PHE A 51 8.99 -0.09 8.54
N LEU A 52 9.09 0.72 7.48
CA LEU A 52 10.11 0.55 6.44
C LEU A 52 11.52 0.74 7.01
N CYS A 53 11.72 1.81 7.77
CA CYS A 53 13.00 2.12 8.42
C CYS A 53 13.48 1.03 9.36
N ASP A 54 12.58 0.40 10.12
CA ASP A 54 12.94 -0.62 11.09
C ASP A 54 13.19 -1.99 10.45
N ARG A 55 12.54 -2.30 9.32
CA ARG A 55 12.49 -3.68 8.81
C ARG A 55 13.14 -3.89 7.43
N PHE A 56 13.26 -2.86 6.61
CA PHE A 56 13.65 -3.00 5.20
C PHE A 56 14.87 -2.21 4.78
N ILE A 57 15.30 -1.20 5.54
CA ILE A 57 16.39 -0.32 5.13
C ILE A 57 17.60 -0.50 6.05
N PHE A 58 18.70 -1.00 5.48
CA PHE A 58 19.98 -1.16 6.18
C PHE A 58 21.14 -0.59 5.33
N PRO A 59 22.03 0.26 5.91
CA PRO A 59 21.96 0.82 7.26
C PRO A 59 20.77 1.79 7.40
N ARG A 60 20.23 1.94 8.62
CA ARG A 60 19.09 2.83 8.88
C ARG A 60 19.44 4.28 8.50
N PRO A 61 18.70 4.93 7.58
CA PRO A 61 18.93 6.32 7.19
C PRO A 61 18.74 7.30 8.35
N ILE A 62 19.44 8.43 8.29
CA ILE A 62 19.31 9.52 9.28
C ILE A 62 17.92 10.17 9.31
N HIS A 63 17.16 10.06 8.23
CA HIS A 63 15.79 10.60 8.11
C HIS A 63 14.73 9.66 8.71
N CYS A 64 15.12 8.47 9.16
CA CYS A 64 14.20 7.59 9.85
C CYS A 64 13.80 8.19 11.20
N PRO A 65 12.54 8.04 11.63
CA PRO A 65 12.11 8.56 12.93
C PRO A 65 12.91 7.88 14.03
N LYS A 66 13.08 8.57 15.16
CA LYS A 66 13.67 7.95 16.34
C LYS A 66 12.71 6.87 16.84
N LYS A 67 13.23 5.68 17.12
CA LYS A 67 12.45 4.58 17.65
C LYS A 67 11.87 5.00 19.01
N ILE A 68 10.56 5.21 19.10
CA ILE A 68 9.88 5.44 20.38
C ILE A 68 9.76 4.05 21.04
N VAL A 69 10.51 3.82 22.11
CA VAL A 69 10.42 2.60 22.93
C VAL A 69 9.56 2.96 24.13
N TYR A 70 8.39 2.34 24.24
CA TYR A 70 7.54 2.40 25.44
C TYR A 70 7.96 1.32 26.43
#